data_AF-A0A957ZU55-F1
#
_entry.id   AF-A0A957ZU55-F1
#
_cell.length_a   1.000
_cell.length_b   1.000
_cell.length_c   1.000
_cell.angle_alpha   90.00
_cell.angle_beta   90.00
_cell.angle_gamma   90.00
#
_symmetry.space_group_name_H-M   'P 1'
#
loop_
_entity.id
_entity.type
_entity.pdbx_description
1 polymer ?
#
loop_
_entity_poly.entity_id
_entity_poly.type
_entity_poly.pdbx_seq_one_letter_code
_entity_poly.pdbx_strand_id
1 'polypeptide(L)'
;AWRGRGRAHQAGVLFTVLGLFLAAGRWNPVYFVLFKLVPGFDLFRAPARWMMLYTLGMAVLAGVGAAWLAETRLQPRLNRRTGPAAALVALLAVELLIAARALPHTHPTAPQAVYDLRSAPAHLATDPARRAVAPGASGRFLSMSTITFDPGDMADYRRIFLESTPPQLDQAAFDQLIIALKSQEILAPNLPLLWRIPAVDGFDGGVLPLQRYIRLLPLFVAGQEPVPDGRLREQVTAIPPAPLLDLVNAQYVITDKVRDLWFEDVYYDRQIGARLDASTRPTLTVDVPLPFEATHIDLIGYVDGAPAALAGLAGRTLPLLDVAARTDAGAGEPRIVTAGGAPGAQWADGALDSPLAPPDAVIALRDVDGGRQEYRARLALAAPTTPRALELALRPDAAAAGLTAVVQAVTLYDARTGMFAALLPSDRGRFTLVHSGDVKVYAYDDVQPRASLAYAWTPVDSVDAAAAYLGADPARARNHPAIETERAAGEVLPPGDGQGEGTARITAYAPEAVTVAVESDRPALLVLHDSDYPGWQATVDGAPVPILTTNVLFRGVFVPAGAHTVEFRFAPTTWANGLRVSLAALALLLLVIALGTTRLLSSRSAP
;
A
#
# COMPACT_ATOMS: atom_id res chain seq x y z
N ALA A 1 -32.12 27.86 -37.74
CA ALA A 1 -31.72 27.65 -36.33
C ALA A 1 -30.26 28.04 -36.04
N TRP A 2 -29.33 27.77 -36.96
CA TRP A 2 -27.88 27.95 -36.77
C TRP A 2 -27.28 29.26 -37.33
N ARG A 3 -28.10 30.20 -37.80
CA ARG A 3 -27.63 31.46 -38.40
C ARG A 3 -27.37 32.53 -37.34
N GLY A 4 -26.16 33.10 -37.32
CA GLY A 4 -25.81 34.30 -36.54
C GLY A 4 -26.23 34.27 -35.06
N ARG A 5 -26.81 35.38 -34.58
CA ARG A 5 -27.32 35.58 -33.20
C ARG A 5 -28.60 34.77 -32.85
N GLY A 6 -28.83 33.63 -33.50
CA GLY A 6 -30.02 32.80 -33.28
C GLY A 6 -30.02 32.01 -31.96
N ARG A 7 -31.04 31.17 -31.76
CA ARG A 7 -31.20 30.33 -30.54
C ARG A 7 -29.98 29.43 -30.26
N ALA A 8 -29.30 28.95 -31.30
CA ALA A 8 -28.08 28.16 -31.14
C ALA A 8 -26.93 28.99 -30.52
N HIS A 9 -26.77 30.25 -30.92
CA HIS A 9 -25.80 31.16 -30.31
C HIS A 9 -26.13 31.43 -28.85
N GLN A 10 -27.40 31.72 -28.54
CA GLN A 10 -27.85 31.95 -27.16
C GLN A 10 -27.63 30.72 -26.27
N ALA A 11 -27.97 29.53 -26.75
CA ALA A 11 -27.71 28.28 -26.04
C ALA A 11 -26.21 28.02 -25.86
N GLY A 12 -25.41 28.28 -26.89
CA GLY A 12 -23.95 28.18 -26.83
C GLY A 12 -23.34 29.09 -25.77
N VAL A 13 -23.69 30.39 -25.79
CA VAL A 13 -23.24 31.36 -24.77
C VAL A 13 -23.71 30.94 -23.38
N LEU A 14 -24.97 30.54 -23.22
CA LEU A 14 -25.51 30.10 -21.94
C LEU A 14 -24.71 28.91 -21.37
N PHE A 15 -24.49 27.86 -22.16
CA PHE A 15 -23.75 26.69 -21.70
C PHE A 15 -22.27 26.99 -21.44
N THR A 16 -21.64 27.83 -22.26
CA THR A 16 -20.25 28.29 -22.04
C THR A 16 -20.13 29.05 -20.72
N VAL A 17 -20.98 30.04 -20.49
CA VAL A 17 -20.95 30.88 -19.28
C VAL A 17 -21.33 30.06 -18.06
N LEU A 18 -22.39 29.26 -18.14
CA LEU A 18 -22.84 28.41 -17.04
C LEU A 18 -21.79 27.35 -16.68
N GLY A 19 -21.19 26.71 -17.68
CA GLY A 19 -20.12 25.72 -17.51
C GLY A 19 -18.90 26.31 -16.81
N LEU A 20 -18.41 27.47 -17.27
CA LEU A 20 -17.29 28.19 -16.62
C LEU A 20 -17.63 28.65 -15.21
N PHE A 21 -18.83 29.22 -15.03
CA PHE A 21 -19.30 29.72 -13.74
C PHE A 21 -19.34 28.59 -12.70
N LEU A 22 -19.89 27.43 -13.06
CA LEU A 22 -19.94 26.28 -12.16
C LEU A 22 -18.57 25.60 -12.01
N ALA A 23 -17.73 25.59 -13.04
CA ALA A 23 -16.38 25.00 -12.99
C ALA A 23 -15.43 25.72 -12.03
N ALA A 24 -15.68 27.00 -11.72
CA ALA A 24 -14.93 27.76 -10.72
C ALA A 24 -15.05 27.18 -9.29
N GLY A 25 -16.05 26.34 -9.02
CA GLY A 25 -16.13 25.52 -7.81
C GLY A 25 -16.04 26.35 -6.52
N ARG A 26 -15.02 26.10 -5.70
CA ARG A 26 -14.80 26.81 -4.42
C ARG A 26 -14.67 28.33 -4.56
N TRP A 27 -14.32 28.82 -5.74
CA TRP A 27 -14.17 30.25 -6.02
C TRP A 27 -15.49 30.89 -6.47
N ASN A 28 -16.56 30.11 -6.59
CA ASN A 28 -17.91 30.58 -6.87
C ASN A 28 -18.81 30.37 -5.63
N PRO A 29 -19.18 31.42 -4.89
CA PRO A 29 -20.01 31.29 -3.69
C PRO A 29 -21.39 30.68 -3.99
N VAL A 30 -21.93 30.87 -5.20
CA VAL A 30 -23.20 30.25 -5.62
C VAL A 30 -23.03 28.74 -5.74
N TYR A 31 -21.88 28.25 -6.21
CA TYR A 31 -21.60 26.82 -6.28
C TYR A 31 -21.66 26.18 -4.89
N PHE A 32 -21.09 26.84 -3.88
CA PHE A 32 -21.10 26.35 -2.51
C PHE A 32 -22.52 26.25 -1.93
N VAL A 33 -23.34 27.25 -2.21
CA VAL A 33 -24.77 27.26 -1.83
C VAL A 33 -25.51 26.11 -2.52
N LEU A 34 -25.32 25.92 -3.82
CA LEU A 34 -25.93 24.82 -4.57
C LEU A 34 -25.46 23.45 -4.04
N PHE A 35 -24.16 23.29 -3.82
CA PHE A 35 -23.55 22.06 -3.31
C PHE A 35 -24.08 21.67 -1.93
N LYS A 36 -24.36 22.63 -1.04
CA LYS A 36 -24.88 22.35 0.30
C LYS A 36 -26.40 22.21 0.37
N LEU A 37 -27.13 22.98 -0.43
CA LEU A 37 -28.59 23.14 -0.26
C LEU A 37 -29.42 22.43 -1.33
N VAL A 38 -28.85 22.11 -2.50
CA VAL A 38 -29.57 21.42 -3.58
C VAL A 38 -29.25 19.93 -3.52
N PRO A 39 -30.20 19.07 -3.13
CA PRO A 39 -29.98 17.63 -3.07
C PRO A 39 -29.46 17.08 -4.40
N GLY A 40 -28.39 16.29 -4.35
CA GLY A 40 -27.78 15.67 -5.53
C GLY A 40 -26.79 16.56 -6.28
N PHE A 41 -26.69 17.86 -5.98
CA PHE A 41 -25.64 18.73 -6.55
C PHE A 41 -24.26 18.39 -5.98
N ASP A 42 -24.22 17.87 -4.75
CA ASP A 42 -23.03 17.37 -4.05
C ASP A 42 -22.40 16.12 -4.70
N LEU A 43 -23.13 15.44 -5.59
CA LEU A 43 -22.60 14.36 -6.43
C LEU A 43 -21.55 14.87 -7.44
N PHE A 44 -21.58 16.16 -7.81
CA PHE A 44 -20.57 16.81 -8.64
C PHE A 44 -19.39 17.30 -7.79
N ARG A 45 -18.69 16.35 -7.17
CA ARG A 45 -17.55 16.62 -6.25
C ARG A 45 -16.34 17.28 -6.93
N ALA A 46 -16.23 17.15 -8.24
CA ALA A 46 -15.18 17.77 -9.05
C ALA A 46 -15.80 18.88 -9.91
N PRO A 47 -15.72 20.15 -9.48
CA PRO A 47 -16.29 21.28 -10.23
C PRO A 47 -15.81 21.35 -11.68
N ALA A 48 -14.56 20.93 -11.95
CA ALA A 48 -14.02 20.84 -13.30
C ALA A 48 -14.87 19.98 -14.27
N ARG A 49 -15.72 19.07 -13.78
CA ARG A 49 -16.65 18.30 -14.63
C ARG A 49 -17.69 19.18 -15.34
N TRP A 50 -18.01 20.36 -14.81
CA TRP A 50 -18.86 21.33 -15.49
C TRP A 50 -18.23 21.91 -16.77
N MET A 51 -16.93 21.69 -16.99
CA MET A 51 -16.28 21.96 -18.27
C MET A 51 -16.92 21.20 -19.43
N MET A 52 -17.64 20.10 -19.21
CA MET A 52 -18.47 19.46 -20.24
C MET A 52 -19.49 20.44 -20.86
N LEU A 53 -20.18 21.26 -20.03
CA LEU A 53 -21.12 22.26 -20.54
C LEU A 53 -20.37 23.36 -21.30
N TYR A 54 -19.20 23.74 -20.82
CA TYR A 54 -18.33 24.68 -21.53
C TYR A 54 -17.93 24.13 -22.91
N THR A 55 -17.45 22.89 -22.98
CA THR A 55 -17.04 22.24 -24.24
C THR A 55 -18.23 22.14 -25.20
N LEU A 56 -19.41 21.75 -24.71
CA LEU A 56 -20.64 21.73 -25.52
C LEU A 56 -21.00 23.12 -26.03
N GLY A 57 -21.02 24.13 -25.16
CA GLY A 57 -21.32 25.51 -25.52
C GLY A 57 -20.35 26.06 -26.56
N MET A 58 -19.05 25.83 -26.35
CA MET A 58 -18.00 26.24 -27.28
C MET A 58 -18.07 25.50 -28.62
N ALA A 59 -18.42 24.21 -28.64
CA ALA A 59 -18.64 23.48 -29.89
C ALA A 59 -19.82 24.05 -30.69
N VAL A 60 -20.92 24.39 -30.02
CA VAL A 60 -22.07 25.06 -30.65
C VAL A 60 -21.66 26.44 -31.17
N LEU A 61 -20.94 27.23 -30.39
CA LEU A 61 -20.45 28.56 -30.80
C LEU A 61 -19.46 28.47 -31.96
N ALA A 62 -18.58 27.48 -31.97
CA ALA A 62 -17.66 27.21 -33.07
C ALA A 62 -18.44 26.85 -34.35
N GLY A 63 -19.47 26.01 -34.26
CA GLY A 63 -20.35 25.69 -35.37
C GLY A 63 -21.10 26.92 -35.91
N VAL A 64 -21.63 27.77 -35.02
CA VAL A 64 -22.26 29.05 -35.40
C VAL A 64 -21.24 30.00 -36.05
N GLY A 65 -20.03 30.10 -35.51
CA GLY A 65 -18.96 30.93 -36.06
C GLY A 65 -18.49 30.45 -37.44
N ALA A 66 -18.35 29.14 -37.62
CA ALA A 66 -18.01 28.52 -38.91
C ALA A 66 -19.11 28.75 -39.94
N ALA A 67 -20.39 28.58 -39.57
CA ALA A 67 -21.53 28.88 -40.43
C ALA A 67 -21.55 30.37 -40.84
N TRP A 68 -21.29 31.27 -39.89
CA TRP A 68 -21.19 32.71 -40.16
C TRP A 68 -20.04 33.05 -41.11
N LEU A 69 -18.85 32.47 -40.92
CA LEU A 69 -17.69 32.66 -41.81
C LEU A 69 -17.96 32.14 -43.23
N ALA A 70 -18.64 31.00 -43.36
CA ALA A 70 -19.02 30.43 -44.66
C ALA A 70 -20.00 31.34 -45.42
N GLU A 71 -20.96 31.94 -44.73
CA GLU A 71 -21.87 32.94 -45.30
C GLU A 71 -21.14 34.25 -45.67
N THR A 72 -20.11 34.64 -44.90
CA THR A 72 -19.36 35.90 -45.14
C THR A 72 -18.37 35.78 -46.31
N ARG A 73 -17.83 34.58 -46.58
CA ARG A 73 -17.00 34.31 -47.78
C ARG A 73 -17.76 34.44 -49.10
N LEU A 74 -19.10 34.40 -49.06
CA LEU A 74 -19.95 34.63 -50.24
C LEU A 74 -20.22 36.12 -50.53
N GLN A 75 -19.68 37.05 -49.73
CA GLN A 75 -19.69 38.49 -50.01
C GLN A 75 -18.25 39.02 -50.25
N PRO A 76 -17.88 39.40 -51.48
CA PRO A 76 -16.48 39.69 -51.85
C PRO A 76 -15.96 41.06 -51.40
N ARG A 77 -16.40 41.57 -50.24
CA ARG A 77 -15.82 42.79 -49.64
C ARG A 77 -15.24 42.45 -48.29
N LEU A 78 -13.97 42.03 -48.29
CA LEU A 78 -13.16 41.90 -47.07
C LEU A 78 -13.11 43.27 -46.36
N ASN A 79 -13.92 43.41 -45.32
CA ASN A 79 -13.95 44.62 -44.51
C ASN A 79 -12.67 44.67 -43.65
N ARG A 80 -11.94 45.81 -43.67
CA ARG A 80 -10.65 46.05 -42.97
C ARG A 80 -10.64 45.68 -41.47
N ARG A 81 -11.81 45.48 -40.86
CA ARG A 81 -11.98 45.09 -39.45
C ARG A 81 -11.92 43.58 -39.17
N THR A 82 -12.02 42.72 -40.18
CA THR A 82 -12.04 41.24 -40.00
C THR A 82 -10.65 40.59 -39.96
N GLY A 83 -9.66 41.21 -40.61
CA GLY A 83 -8.26 40.75 -40.60
C GLY A 83 -7.63 40.65 -39.21
N PRO A 84 -7.75 41.66 -38.33
CA PRO A 84 -7.19 41.61 -36.98
C PRO A 84 -7.81 40.52 -36.10
N ALA A 85 -9.13 40.29 -36.22
CA ALA A 85 -9.81 39.24 -35.46
C ALA A 85 -9.41 37.84 -35.93
N ALA A 86 -9.31 37.62 -37.25
CA ALA A 86 -8.81 36.36 -37.79
C ALA A 86 -7.33 36.12 -37.42
N ALA A 87 -6.50 37.17 -37.43
CA ALA A 87 -5.11 37.10 -36.99
C ALA A 87 -4.99 36.77 -35.50
N LEU A 88 -5.83 37.37 -34.65
CA LEU A 88 -5.84 37.07 -33.21
C LEU A 88 -6.29 35.64 -32.92
N VAL A 89 -7.32 35.13 -33.62
CA VAL A 89 -7.75 33.73 -33.50
C VAL A 89 -6.66 32.77 -33.97
N ALA A 90 -5.98 33.08 -35.09
CA ALA A 90 -4.86 32.28 -35.58
C ALA A 90 -3.69 32.30 -34.59
N LEU A 91 -3.37 33.47 -34.01
CA LEU A 91 -2.32 33.60 -33.01
C LEU A 91 -2.64 32.83 -31.73
N LEU A 92 -3.90 32.89 -31.26
CA LEU A 92 -4.36 32.11 -30.12
C LEU A 92 -4.32 30.60 -30.42
N ALA A 93 -4.69 30.19 -31.62
CA ALA A 93 -4.61 28.77 -32.02
C ALA A 93 -3.17 28.27 -32.09
N VAL A 94 -2.24 29.10 -32.58
CA VAL A 94 -0.80 28.79 -32.60
C VAL A 94 -0.25 28.72 -31.17
N GLU A 95 -0.61 29.68 -30.31
CA GLU A 95 -0.21 29.66 -28.90
C GLU A 95 -0.72 28.41 -28.20
N LEU A 96 -2.01 28.08 -28.32
CA LEU A 96 -2.58 26.88 -27.73
C LEU A 96 -1.97 25.59 -28.29
N LEU A 97 -1.61 25.56 -29.58
CA LEU A 97 -0.92 24.43 -30.19
C LEU A 97 0.50 24.26 -29.61
N ILE A 98 1.21 25.36 -29.39
CA ILE A 98 2.54 25.36 -28.76
C ILE A 98 2.43 24.94 -27.28
N ALA A 99 1.48 25.52 -26.54
CA ALA A 99 1.22 25.20 -25.15
C ALA A 99 0.82 23.73 -24.98
N ALA A 100 -0.04 23.20 -25.86
CA ALA A 100 -0.43 21.80 -25.86
C ALA A 100 0.75 20.85 -26.09
N ARG A 101 1.73 21.26 -26.92
CA ARG A 101 2.95 20.47 -27.15
C ARG A 101 3.85 20.36 -25.93
N ALA A 102 3.76 21.29 -24.98
CA ALA A 102 4.50 21.24 -23.71
C ALA A 102 3.82 20.38 -22.63
N LEU A 103 2.62 19.84 -22.89
CA LEU A 103 1.90 19.05 -21.90
C LEU A 103 2.47 17.62 -21.81
N PRO A 104 2.57 17.00 -20.62
CA PRO A 104 3.23 15.69 -20.44
C PRO A 104 2.71 14.55 -21.34
N HIS A 105 1.44 14.60 -21.77
CA HIS A 105 0.85 13.57 -22.63
C HIS A 105 1.40 13.56 -24.07
N THR A 106 2.14 14.59 -24.50
CA THR A 106 2.80 14.63 -25.82
C THR A 106 4.16 13.95 -25.82
N HIS A 107 4.68 13.61 -24.64
CA HIS A 107 5.89 12.82 -24.44
C HIS A 107 5.52 11.53 -23.67
N PRO A 108 4.70 10.64 -24.26
CA PRO A 108 4.36 9.39 -23.61
C PRO A 108 5.64 8.58 -23.36
N THR A 109 5.75 8.05 -22.14
CA THR A 109 6.82 7.08 -21.83
C THR A 109 6.65 5.82 -22.69
N ALA A 110 7.74 5.07 -22.86
CA ALA A 110 7.71 3.83 -23.63
C ALA A 110 6.70 2.84 -23.00
N PRO A 111 5.87 2.12 -23.79
CA PRO A 111 4.91 1.16 -23.23
C PRO A 111 5.54 0.12 -22.30
N GLN A 112 6.81 -0.25 -22.56
CA GLN A 112 7.64 -1.12 -21.74
C GLN A 112 7.74 -0.65 -20.29
N ALA A 113 7.76 0.67 -20.05
CA ALA A 113 7.78 1.27 -18.72
C ALA A 113 6.53 0.94 -17.87
N VAL A 114 5.50 0.36 -18.49
CA VAL A 114 4.30 -0.15 -17.80
C VAL A 114 4.19 -1.66 -17.95
N TYR A 115 4.36 -2.18 -19.17
CA TYR A 115 4.03 -3.57 -19.52
C TYR A 115 5.19 -4.56 -19.44
N ASP A 116 6.44 -4.11 -19.30
CA ASP A 116 7.55 -5.03 -19.06
C ASP A 116 7.64 -5.33 -17.56
N LEU A 117 7.53 -6.62 -17.23
CA LEU A 117 7.50 -7.08 -15.86
C LEU A 117 8.93 -7.13 -15.29
N ARG A 118 9.17 -6.37 -14.21
CA ARG A 118 10.45 -6.41 -13.47
C ARG A 118 10.56 -7.69 -12.64
N SER A 119 11.78 -7.97 -12.18
CA SER A 119 12.14 -9.21 -11.48
C SER A 119 11.25 -9.50 -10.26
N ALA A 120 11.03 -8.51 -9.39
CA ALA A 120 10.23 -8.67 -8.18
C ALA A 120 8.72 -8.87 -8.46
N PRO A 121 8.05 -8.03 -9.29
CA PRO A 121 6.70 -8.32 -9.75
C PRO A 121 6.55 -9.69 -10.44
N ALA A 122 7.56 -10.13 -11.19
CA ALA A 122 7.52 -11.41 -11.90
C ALA A 122 7.61 -12.57 -10.92
N HIS A 123 8.46 -12.46 -9.91
CA HIS A 123 8.50 -13.40 -8.79
C HIS A 123 7.13 -13.49 -8.12
N LEU A 124 6.54 -12.36 -7.72
CA LEU A 124 5.21 -12.33 -7.10
C LEU A 124 4.12 -12.91 -8.03
N ALA A 125 4.13 -12.59 -9.32
CA ALA A 125 3.13 -13.10 -10.26
C ALA A 125 3.23 -14.61 -10.48
N THR A 126 4.43 -15.18 -10.33
CA THR A 126 4.70 -16.58 -10.65
C THR A 126 4.79 -17.49 -9.44
N ASP A 127 4.89 -16.95 -8.23
CA ASP A 127 4.99 -17.70 -6.98
C ASP A 127 3.84 -18.72 -6.84
N PRO A 128 4.14 -20.03 -6.73
CA PRO A 128 3.14 -21.06 -6.50
C PRO A 128 2.25 -20.81 -5.28
N ALA A 129 2.78 -20.20 -4.21
CA ALA A 129 2.01 -19.86 -3.01
C ALA A 129 0.88 -18.86 -3.30
N ARG A 130 0.97 -18.11 -4.41
CA ARG A 130 -0.09 -17.20 -4.90
C ARG A 130 -1.04 -17.85 -5.92
N ARG A 131 -0.73 -19.04 -6.45
CA ARG A 131 -1.54 -19.74 -7.47
C ARG A 131 -2.73 -20.55 -6.90
N ALA A 132 -3.23 -20.20 -5.71
CA ALA A 132 -4.44 -20.80 -5.18
C ALA A 132 -5.70 -20.39 -5.98
N VAL A 133 -6.88 -20.81 -5.50
CA VAL A 133 -8.25 -20.63 -6.02
C VAL A 133 -8.46 -19.49 -7.04
N ALA A 134 -7.93 -18.29 -6.81
CA ALA A 134 -7.71 -17.28 -7.85
C ALA A 134 -6.56 -16.32 -7.45
N PRO A 135 -5.86 -15.67 -8.41
CA PRO A 135 -4.81 -14.68 -8.11
C PRO A 135 -5.28 -13.56 -7.17
N GLY A 136 -6.55 -13.14 -7.29
CA GLY A 136 -7.15 -12.12 -6.43
C GLY A 136 -7.37 -12.53 -4.98
N ALA A 137 -7.37 -13.83 -4.66
CA ALA A 137 -7.47 -14.36 -3.30
C ALA A 137 -6.09 -14.65 -2.66
N SER A 138 -5.00 -14.46 -3.41
CA SER A 138 -3.64 -14.66 -2.91
C SER A 138 -3.28 -13.65 -1.82
N GLY A 139 -2.26 -13.98 -1.03
CA GLY A 139 -1.76 -13.10 0.02
C GLY A 139 -1.32 -11.74 -0.53
N ARG A 140 -1.58 -10.68 0.23
CA ARG A 140 -1.20 -9.31 -0.16
C ARG A 140 0.31 -9.12 -0.02
N PHE A 141 0.87 -8.18 -0.77
CA PHE A 141 2.18 -7.62 -0.44
C PHE A 141 2.03 -6.24 0.22
N LEU A 142 2.92 -5.93 1.16
CA LEU A 142 3.16 -4.60 1.70
C LEU A 142 4.51 -4.10 1.20
N SER A 143 4.55 -2.97 0.50
CA SER A 143 5.82 -2.31 0.21
C SER A 143 6.21 -1.40 1.36
N MET A 144 7.48 -1.41 1.73
CA MET A 144 8.13 -0.46 2.64
C MET A 144 9.23 0.36 1.94
N SER A 145 9.25 0.29 0.60
CA SER A 145 10.18 1.06 -0.21
C SER A 145 9.48 2.27 -0.81
N THR A 146 10.17 3.41 -0.76
CA THR A 146 9.73 4.64 -1.41
C THR A 146 9.92 4.53 -2.93
N ILE A 147 9.33 5.48 -3.68
CA ILE A 147 9.54 5.59 -5.13
C ILE A 147 10.91 6.19 -5.49
N THR A 148 11.75 6.52 -4.51
CA THR A 148 13.11 6.98 -4.76
C THR A 148 13.99 5.78 -5.10
N PHE A 149 14.83 5.95 -6.12
CA PHE A 149 15.66 4.86 -6.61
C PHE A 149 16.82 4.56 -5.63
N ASP A 150 17.27 3.30 -5.63
CA ASP A 150 18.40 2.86 -4.80
C ASP A 150 19.72 3.49 -5.30
N PRO A 151 20.46 4.24 -4.47
CA PRO A 151 21.71 4.88 -4.89
C PRO A 151 22.77 3.89 -5.43
N GLY A 152 22.73 2.62 -5.03
CA GLY A 152 23.74 1.62 -5.42
C GLY A 152 23.78 1.35 -6.93
N ASP A 153 22.62 1.16 -7.55
CA ASP A 153 22.52 0.83 -8.99
C ASP A 153 22.56 2.09 -9.88
N MET A 154 22.36 3.28 -9.30
CA MET A 154 22.34 4.56 -10.05
C MET A 154 23.66 4.84 -10.76
N ALA A 155 24.79 4.52 -10.14
CA ALA A 155 26.12 4.81 -10.71
C ALA A 155 26.31 4.05 -12.03
N ASP A 156 25.93 2.77 -12.07
CA ASP A 156 26.04 1.95 -13.26
C ASP A 156 25.06 2.37 -14.35
N TYR A 157 23.79 2.62 -14.00
CA TYR A 157 22.81 3.11 -14.98
C TYR A 157 23.22 4.46 -15.57
N ARG A 158 23.74 5.37 -14.73
CA ARG A 158 24.22 6.67 -15.20
C ARG A 158 25.40 6.50 -16.15
N ARG A 159 26.38 5.66 -15.79
CA ARG A 159 27.54 5.36 -16.63
C ARG A 159 27.15 4.76 -17.99
N ILE A 160 26.19 3.84 -17.99
CA ILE A 160 25.76 3.11 -19.19
C ILE A 160 24.89 3.98 -20.11
N PHE A 161 23.94 4.73 -19.55
CA PHE A 161 22.90 5.41 -20.34
C PHE A 161 23.16 6.90 -20.55
N LEU A 162 23.72 7.61 -19.57
CA LEU A 162 23.88 9.06 -19.59
C LEU A 162 25.31 9.49 -19.94
N GLU A 163 26.31 8.79 -19.41
CA GLU A 163 27.74 9.15 -19.55
C GLU A 163 28.44 8.37 -20.67
N SER A 164 27.74 7.47 -21.36
CA SER A 164 28.27 6.79 -22.55
C SER A 164 28.59 7.82 -23.64
N THR A 165 29.49 7.47 -24.56
CA THR A 165 29.83 8.34 -25.70
C THR A 165 29.49 7.63 -27.02
N PRO A 166 28.44 8.06 -27.75
CA PRO A 166 27.47 9.11 -27.38
C PRO A 166 26.53 8.66 -26.23
N PRO A 167 25.89 9.61 -25.51
CA PRO A 167 24.86 9.28 -24.52
C PRO A 167 23.72 8.50 -25.18
N GLN A 168 23.26 7.43 -24.55
CA GLN A 168 22.11 6.68 -25.05
C GLN A 168 20.80 7.41 -24.75
N LEU A 169 20.74 8.10 -23.60
CA LEU A 169 19.60 8.88 -23.14
C LEU A 169 20.04 10.30 -22.75
N ASP A 170 19.14 11.28 -22.92
CA ASP A 170 19.31 12.57 -22.28
C ASP A 170 18.89 12.51 -20.79
N GLN A 171 19.17 13.57 -20.04
CA GLN A 171 18.87 13.61 -18.60
C GLN A 171 17.38 13.39 -18.29
N ALA A 172 16.48 13.96 -19.10
CA ALA A 172 15.04 13.87 -18.86
C ALA A 172 14.51 12.45 -19.12
N ALA A 173 14.97 11.81 -20.19
CA ALA A 173 14.64 10.42 -20.51
C ALA A 173 15.24 9.45 -19.48
N PHE A 174 16.44 9.72 -18.98
CA PHE A 174 17.06 8.96 -17.90
C PHE A 174 16.24 9.04 -16.60
N ASP A 175 15.86 10.25 -16.17
CA ASP A 175 15.06 10.43 -14.96
C ASP A 175 13.70 9.72 -15.07
N GLN A 176 13.05 9.79 -16.23
CA GLN A 176 11.80 9.05 -16.49
C GLN A 176 11.99 7.54 -16.45
N LEU A 177 13.06 7.01 -17.03
CA LEU A 177 13.37 5.59 -16.99
C LEU A 177 13.54 5.11 -15.54
N ILE A 178 14.34 5.81 -14.74
CA ILE A 178 14.61 5.47 -13.35
C ILE A 178 13.32 5.47 -12.51
N ILE A 179 12.47 6.49 -12.65
CA ILE A 179 11.18 6.56 -11.96
C ILE A 179 10.27 5.39 -12.39
N ALA A 180 10.22 5.08 -13.68
CA ALA A 180 9.40 3.99 -14.19
C ALA A 180 9.86 2.62 -13.67
N LEU A 181 11.18 2.36 -13.70
CA LEU A 181 11.75 1.11 -13.20
C LEU A 181 11.40 0.90 -11.72
N LYS A 182 11.62 1.93 -10.89
CA LYS A 182 11.28 1.84 -9.45
C LYS A 182 9.80 1.63 -9.22
N SER A 183 8.95 2.36 -9.94
CA SER A 183 7.50 2.24 -9.87
C SER A 183 7.04 0.81 -10.18
N GLN A 184 7.63 0.18 -11.20
CA GLN A 184 7.36 -1.22 -11.54
C GLN A 184 7.84 -2.18 -10.46
N GLU A 185 9.07 -2.05 -9.96
CA GLU A 185 9.65 -2.93 -8.93
C GLU A 185 8.79 -3.05 -7.67
N ILE A 186 8.25 -1.91 -7.21
CA ILE A 186 7.43 -1.86 -5.99
C ILE A 186 5.92 -1.92 -6.29
N LEU A 187 5.55 -2.08 -7.56
CA LEU A 187 4.16 -2.06 -8.04
C LEU A 187 3.40 -0.81 -7.56
N ALA A 188 3.92 0.39 -7.80
CA ALA A 188 3.27 1.64 -7.39
C ALA A 188 3.10 2.62 -8.57
N PRO A 189 2.09 3.51 -8.55
CA PRO A 189 0.73 3.31 -8.02
C PRO A 189 -0.15 2.55 -9.04
N ASN A 190 -1.21 1.87 -8.60
CA ASN A 190 -2.21 1.16 -9.44
C ASN A 190 -1.69 0.00 -10.31
N LEU A 191 -0.38 -0.17 -10.46
CA LEU A 191 0.23 -1.37 -11.04
C LEU A 191 -0.20 -2.69 -10.35
N PRO A 192 -0.48 -2.77 -9.03
CA PRO A 192 -0.95 -4.01 -8.43
C PRO A 192 -2.30 -4.45 -9.03
N LEU A 193 -3.19 -3.50 -9.31
CA LEU A 193 -4.48 -3.76 -9.96
C LEU A 193 -4.29 -4.22 -11.41
N LEU A 194 -3.39 -3.58 -12.16
CA LEU A 194 -3.07 -3.95 -13.54
C LEU A 194 -2.55 -5.40 -13.61
N TRP A 195 -1.63 -5.75 -12.71
CA TRP A 195 -0.98 -7.06 -12.65
C TRP A 195 -1.78 -8.11 -11.86
N ARG A 196 -2.91 -7.72 -11.25
CA ARG A 196 -3.72 -8.57 -10.36
C ARG A 196 -2.92 -9.18 -9.22
N ILE A 197 -2.00 -8.40 -8.66
CA ILE A 197 -1.21 -8.75 -7.48
C ILE A 197 -1.79 -7.96 -6.31
N PRO A 198 -2.47 -8.61 -5.36
CA PRO A 198 -3.05 -7.94 -4.19
C PRO A 198 -2.01 -7.16 -3.38
N ALA A 199 -2.29 -5.89 -3.08
CA ALA A 199 -1.42 -5.00 -2.30
C ALA A 199 -2.14 -4.51 -1.04
N VAL A 200 -1.41 -4.23 0.04
CA VAL A 200 -1.97 -3.54 1.22
C VAL A 200 -2.27 -2.09 0.87
N ASP A 201 -1.34 -1.40 0.21
CA ASP A 201 -1.53 -0.04 -0.31
C ASP A 201 -2.71 0.01 -1.30
N GLY A 202 -3.70 0.85 -1.00
CA GLY A 202 -4.94 0.92 -1.78
C GLY A 202 -5.87 -0.29 -1.61
N PHE A 203 -5.49 -1.24 -0.75
CA PHE A 203 -6.22 -2.47 -0.39
C PHE A 203 -6.70 -3.27 -1.62
N ASP A 204 -5.89 -4.23 -2.05
CA ASP A 204 -5.96 -4.94 -3.34
C ASP A 204 -5.62 -4.06 -4.57
N GLY A 205 -4.89 -2.97 -4.36
CA GLY A 205 -4.43 -2.07 -5.44
C GLY A 205 -5.46 -1.03 -5.91
N GLY A 206 -6.50 -0.78 -5.10
CA GLY A 206 -7.55 0.18 -5.38
C GLY A 206 -7.08 1.64 -5.49
N VAL A 207 -7.77 2.42 -6.32
CA VAL A 207 -7.38 3.78 -6.76
C VAL A 207 -7.56 4.85 -5.67
N LEU A 208 -8.32 4.58 -4.60
CA LEU A 208 -8.50 5.51 -3.46
C LEU A 208 -8.73 4.74 -2.16
N PRO A 209 -8.02 5.07 -1.07
CA PRO A 209 -8.29 4.46 0.23
C PRO A 209 -9.70 4.82 0.69
N LEU A 210 -10.50 3.81 1.04
CA LEU A 210 -11.78 4.01 1.70
C LEU A 210 -11.55 4.77 3.02
N GLN A 211 -12.53 5.57 3.46
CA GLN A 211 -12.44 6.28 4.76
C GLN A 211 -12.10 5.32 5.92
N ARG A 212 -12.64 4.09 5.89
CA ARG A 212 -12.34 3.02 6.85
C ARG A 212 -10.89 2.53 6.75
N TYR A 213 -10.34 2.42 5.54
CA TYR A 213 -8.93 2.09 5.38
C TYR A 213 -8.03 3.18 5.98
N ILE A 214 -8.34 4.46 5.75
CA ILE A 214 -7.61 5.58 6.40
C ILE A 214 -7.67 5.49 7.94
N ARG A 215 -8.78 5.02 8.51
CA ARG A 215 -8.94 4.79 9.97
C ARG A 215 -8.19 3.57 10.47
N LEU A 216 -7.85 2.61 9.60
CA LEU A 216 -7.01 1.46 9.93
C LEU A 216 -5.51 1.83 9.95
N LEU A 217 -5.08 2.78 9.10
CA LEU A 217 -3.67 3.14 8.92
C LEU A 217 -2.91 3.49 10.21
N PRO A 218 -3.48 4.22 11.21
CA PRO A 218 -2.77 4.53 12.45
C PRO A 218 -2.23 3.30 13.20
N LEU A 219 -2.80 2.11 12.98
CA LEU A 219 -2.29 0.86 13.55
C LEU A 219 -0.88 0.51 13.01
N PHE A 220 -0.57 0.93 11.78
CA PHE A 220 0.70 0.65 11.11
C PHE A 220 1.75 1.78 11.28
N VAL A 221 1.31 3.02 11.50
CA VAL A 221 2.18 4.22 11.54
C VAL A 221 2.17 4.89 12.91
N ALA A 222 2.55 4.15 13.95
CA ALA A 222 2.49 4.61 15.34
C ALA A 222 3.18 5.98 15.55
N GLY A 223 2.43 6.95 16.07
CA GLY A 223 2.94 8.30 16.38
C GLY A 223 3.02 9.27 15.21
N GLN A 224 2.58 8.88 14.01
CA GLN A 224 2.50 9.76 12.84
C GLN A 224 1.06 9.87 12.33
N GLU A 225 0.66 11.04 11.84
CA GLU A 225 -0.60 11.16 11.12
C GLU A 225 -0.51 10.45 9.77
N PRO A 226 -1.47 9.58 9.41
CA PRO A 226 -1.49 8.95 8.11
C PRO A 226 -1.60 9.99 6.99
N VAL A 227 -0.88 9.79 5.90
CA VAL A 227 -1.04 10.62 4.71
C VAL A 227 -2.47 10.51 4.15
N PRO A 228 -3.10 11.61 3.69
CA PRO A 228 -4.50 11.58 3.23
C PRO A 228 -4.78 10.62 2.07
N ASP A 229 -3.77 10.28 1.27
CA ASP A 229 -3.86 9.34 0.14
C ASP A 229 -3.57 7.89 0.52
N GLY A 230 -3.29 7.63 1.81
CA GLY A 230 -3.19 6.29 2.40
C GLY A 230 -2.00 5.45 1.95
N ARG A 231 -0.89 6.09 1.53
CA ARG A 231 0.37 5.42 1.17
C ARG A 231 1.13 4.97 2.42
N LEU A 232 0.94 3.72 2.84
CA LEU A 232 1.69 3.14 3.96
C LEU A 232 3.17 2.99 3.64
N ARG A 233 3.53 2.68 2.39
CA ARG A 233 4.92 2.40 2.01
C ARG A 233 5.91 3.54 2.31
N GLU A 234 5.43 4.78 2.39
CA GLU A 234 6.26 5.96 2.65
C GLU A 234 6.40 6.26 4.15
N GLN A 235 5.57 5.65 5.00
CA GLN A 235 5.51 5.90 6.45
C GLN A 235 5.93 4.68 7.29
N VAL A 236 5.79 3.46 6.76
CA VAL A 236 6.20 2.22 7.45
C VAL A 236 7.70 2.02 7.29
N THR A 237 8.46 2.28 8.36
CA THR A 237 9.92 2.21 8.37
C THR A 237 10.49 0.92 8.95
N ALA A 238 9.67 0.10 9.60
CA ALA A 238 10.03 -1.23 10.08
C ALA A 238 8.89 -2.21 9.76
N ILE A 239 9.21 -3.49 9.66
CA ILE A 239 8.19 -4.52 9.43
C ILE A 239 7.12 -4.41 10.53
N PRO A 240 5.82 -4.33 10.18
CA PRO A 240 4.76 -4.33 11.17
C PRO A 240 4.74 -5.62 12.00
N PRO A 241 4.27 -5.58 13.26
CA PRO A 241 4.02 -6.79 14.04
C PRO A 241 3.17 -7.83 13.29
N ALA A 242 3.50 -9.12 13.44
CA ALA A 242 2.76 -10.25 12.85
C ALA A 242 1.23 -10.10 12.88
N PRO A 243 0.58 -9.75 14.02
CA PRO A 243 -0.87 -9.62 14.05
C PRO A 243 -1.45 -8.57 13.09
N LEU A 244 -0.70 -7.50 12.80
CA LEU A 244 -1.12 -6.50 11.83
C LEU A 244 -0.92 -6.98 10.39
N LEU A 245 0.15 -7.72 10.12
CA LEU A 245 0.33 -8.37 8.81
C LEU A 245 -0.79 -9.39 8.56
N ASP A 246 -1.13 -10.19 9.56
CA ASP A 246 -2.24 -11.15 9.52
C ASP A 246 -3.58 -10.46 9.27
N LEU A 247 -3.85 -9.34 9.96
CA LEU A 247 -5.08 -8.56 9.81
C LEU A 247 -5.33 -8.13 8.36
N VAL A 248 -4.29 -7.75 7.63
CA VAL A 248 -4.41 -7.37 6.21
C VAL A 248 -4.07 -8.51 5.25
N ASN A 249 -3.84 -9.73 5.77
CA ASN A 249 -3.40 -10.90 5.00
C ASN A 249 -2.16 -10.58 4.15
N ALA A 250 -1.20 -9.82 4.70
CA ALA A 250 0.08 -9.51 4.07
C ALA A 250 1.03 -10.71 4.18
N GLN A 251 1.15 -11.45 3.08
CA GLN A 251 2.06 -12.59 2.95
C GLN A 251 3.46 -12.16 2.50
N TYR A 252 3.59 -11.01 1.84
CA TYR A 252 4.88 -10.56 1.29
C TYR A 252 5.20 -9.15 1.76
N VAL A 253 6.47 -8.89 2.04
CA VAL A 253 6.99 -7.56 2.33
C VAL A 253 8.07 -7.22 1.32
N ILE A 254 7.90 -6.10 0.61
CA ILE A 254 8.89 -5.58 -0.33
C ILE A 254 9.71 -4.49 0.37
N THR A 255 11.03 -4.60 0.33
CA THR A 255 11.94 -3.56 0.84
C THR A 255 12.98 -3.19 -0.20
N ASP A 256 13.57 -2.00 -0.08
CA ASP A 256 14.82 -1.67 -0.78
C ASP A 256 16.04 -2.16 0.01
N LYS A 257 17.23 -1.91 -0.54
CA LYS A 257 18.52 -2.20 0.08
C LYS A 257 19.16 -0.97 0.73
N VAL A 258 18.49 0.19 0.68
CA VAL A 258 19.04 1.48 1.13
C VAL A 258 19.39 1.45 2.63
N ARG A 259 18.68 0.65 3.42
CA ARG A 259 18.94 0.49 4.86
C ARG A 259 19.86 -0.69 5.20
N ASP A 260 20.26 -1.50 4.24
CA ASP A 260 21.22 -2.56 4.50
C ASP A 260 22.63 -1.98 4.66
N LEU A 261 23.52 -2.73 5.31
CA LEU A 261 24.87 -2.26 5.60
C LEU A 261 25.91 -3.17 4.94
N TRP A 262 26.84 -2.55 4.21
CA TRP A 262 28.11 -3.15 3.85
C TRP A 262 29.18 -2.58 4.76
N PHE A 263 29.81 -3.45 5.56
CA PHE A 263 30.85 -3.03 6.51
C PHE A 263 31.94 -4.11 6.56
N GLU A 264 33.21 -3.70 6.36
CA GLU A 264 34.36 -4.61 6.27
C GLU A 264 34.14 -5.77 5.28
N ASP A 265 33.60 -5.47 4.09
CA ASP A 265 33.28 -6.44 3.02
C ASP A 265 32.26 -7.53 3.42
N VAL A 266 31.57 -7.37 4.55
CA VAL A 266 30.47 -8.24 4.99
C VAL A 266 29.16 -7.50 4.82
N TYR A 267 28.17 -8.22 4.29
CA TYR A 267 26.82 -7.73 4.15
C TYR A 267 25.96 -8.04 5.38
N TYR A 268 25.19 -7.05 5.81
CA TYR A 268 24.26 -7.13 6.92
C TYR A 268 22.87 -6.69 6.47
N ASP A 269 21.93 -7.63 6.48
CA ASP A 269 20.53 -7.35 6.26
C ASP A 269 19.93 -6.71 7.52
N ARG A 270 19.46 -5.46 7.38
CA ARG A 270 18.98 -4.66 8.53
C ARG A 270 17.48 -4.38 8.45
N GLN A 271 16.78 -4.94 7.47
CA GLN A 271 15.35 -4.69 7.28
C GLN A 271 14.50 -5.47 8.30
N ILE A 272 15.02 -6.59 8.79
CA ILE A 272 14.36 -7.45 9.78
C ILE A 272 15.25 -7.56 11.02
N GLY A 273 14.85 -6.87 12.08
CA GLY A 273 15.53 -6.91 13.38
C GLY A 273 14.62 -7.40 14.51
N ALA A 274 15.22 -7.62 15.67
CA ALA A 274 14.55 -8.09 16.87
C ALA A 274 14.88 -7.24 18.08
N ARG A 275 13.91 -7.16 19.00
CA ARG A 275 14.08 -6.62 20.35
C ARG A 275 13.83 -7.75 21.33
N LEU A 276 14.84 -8.00 22.17
CA LEU A 276 14.73 -8.96 23.26
C LEU A 276 14.68 -8.16 24.56
N ASP A 277 13.68 -8.44 25.38
CA ASP A 277 13.51 -7.89 26.72
C ASP A 277 13.09 -9.00 27.69
N ALA A 278 13.45 -8.84 28.96
CA ALA A 278 13.26 -9.92 29.94
C ALA A 278 11.78 -10.20 30.26
N SER A 279 10.86 -9.27 29.99
CA SER A 279 9.45 -9.37 30.39
C SER A 279 8.55 -9.99 29.31
N THR A 280 8.83 -9.75 28.04
CA THR A 280 7.98 -10.18 26.92
C THR A 280 8.66 -11.22 26.04
N ARG A 281 9.97 -11.07 25.79
CA ARG A 281 10.69 -11.94 24.86
C ARG A 281 12.17 -12.08 25.24
N PRO A 282 12.49 -12.94 26.22
CA PRO A 282 13.86 -13.12 26.67
C PRO A 282 14.72 -13.91 25.68
N THR A 283 14.11 -14.65 24.73
CA THR A 283 14.81 -15.53 23.80
C THR A 283 14.29 -15.41 22.38
N LEU A 284 15.16 -15.58 21.39
CA LEU A 284 14.85 -15.62 19.97
C LEU A 284 15.61 -16.76 19.31
N THR A 285 14.93 -17.53 18.46
CA THR A 285 15.58 -18.48 17.55
C THR A 285 15.66 -17.87 16.15
N VAL A 286 16.84 -17.91 15.55
CA VAL A 286 17.10 -17.41 14.19
C VAL A 286 17.46 -18.61 13.31
N ASP A 287 16.60 -18.90 12.33
CA ASP A 287 16.78 -20.05 11.44
C ASP A 287 17.92 -19.84 10.45
N VAL A 288 18.65 -20.92 10.15
CA VAL A 288 19.70 -20.96 9.12
C VAL A 288 19.18 -21.83 7.96
N PRO A 289 18.56 -21.23 6.93
CA PRO A 289 17.81 -21.99 5.92
C PRO A 289 18.71 -22.79 4.99
N LEU A 290 19.95 -22.34 4.77
CA LEU A 290 20.93 -22.98 3.90
C LEU A 290 22.16 -23.40 4.70
N PRO A 291 22.69 -24.62 4.52
CA PRO A 291 23.92 -25.04 5.17
C PRO A 291 25.07 -24.08 4.86
N PHE A 292 25.66 -23.51 5.91
CA PHE A 292 26.80 -22.60 5.82
C PHE A 292 27.78 -22.90 6.95
N GLU A 293 29.02 -23.23 6.63
CA GLU A 293 30.06 -23.44 7.64
C GLU A 293 30.63 -22.09 8.08
N ALA A 294 30.36 -21.70 9.32
CA ALA A 294 30.78 -20.43 9.90
C ALA A 294 31.98 -20.63 10.83
N THR A 295 32.84 -19.62 10.89
CA THR A 295 33.88 -19.48 11.92
C THR A 295 33.53 -18.42 12.95
N HIS A 296 32.67 -17.47 12.57
CA HIS A 296 32.21 -16.37 13.39
C HIS A 296 30.70 -16.15 13.21
N ILE A 297 30.08 -15.58 14.23
CA ILE A 297 28.75 -14.99 14.17
C ILE A 297 28.91 -13.49 14.38
N ASP A 298 28.47 -12.70 13.42
CA ASP A 298 28.44 -11.25 13.53
C ASP A 298 27.03 -10.78 13.86
N LEU A 299 26.92 -9.86 14.82
CA LEU A 299 25.68 -9.19 15.16
C LEU A 299 25.88 -7.67 15.06
N ILE A 300 24.92 -7.01 14.41
CA ILE A 300 24.80 -5.54 14.45
C ILE A 300 23.67 -5.21 15.43
N GLY A 301 23.96 -4.38 16.42
CA GLY A 301 22.98 -4.07 17.44
C GLY A 301 23.42 -2.96 18.39
N TYR A 302 22.57 -2.71 19.38
CA TYR A 302 22.78 -1.76 20.46
C TYR A 302 21.89 -2.12 21.65
N VAL A 303 22.09 -1.45 22.77
CA VAL A 303 21.25 -1.58 23.96
C VAL A 303 20.26 -0.43 24.04
N ASP A 304 19.02 -0.74 24.37
CA ASP A 304 17.97 0.24 24.62
C ASP A 304 17.42 0.04 26.04
N GLY A 305 16.72 1.03 26.58
CA GLY A 305 16.18 0.92 27.93
C GLY A 305 15.86 2.27 28.55
N ALA A 306 15.29 2.25 29.76
CA ALA A 306 15.03 3.46 30.51
C ALA A 306 16.35 4.21 30.79
N PRO A 307 16.37 5.56 30.79
CA PRO A 307 17.59 6.34 31.02
C PRO A 307 18.35 5.94 32.29
N ALA A 308 17.64 5.57 33.36
CA ALA A 308 18.25 5.09 34.60
C ALA A 308 18.98 3.74 34.44
N ALA A 309 18.42 2.82 33.64
CA ALA A 309 19.04 1.53 33.36
C ALA A 309 20.29 1.71 32.48
N LEU A 310 20.20 2.55 31.45
CA LEU A 310 21.34 2.89 30.58
C LEU A 310 22.46 3.59 31.35
N ALA A 311 22.13 4.53 32.25
CA ALA A 311 23.12 5.18 33.11
C ALA A 311 23.87 4.19 34.01
N GLY A 312 23.22 3.07 34.39
CA GLY A 312 23.85 1.99 35.14
C GLY A 312 24.97 1.26 34.40
N LEU A 313 25.08 1.43 33.07
CA LEU A 313 26.15 0.87 32.24
C LEU A 313 27.40 1.75 32.17
N ALA A 314 27.34 2.99 32.66
CA ALA A 314 28.47 3.92 32.63
C ALA A 314 29.67 3.33 33.39
N GLY A 315 30.82 3.22 32.71
CA GLY A 315 32.05 2.67 33.27
C GLY A 315 31.98 1.18 33.63
N ARG A 316 31.05 0.41 33.06
CA ARG A 316 30.91 -1.03 33.27
C ARG A 316 30.89 -1.79 31.94
N THR A 317 31.21 -3.07 32.01
CA THR A 317 31.02 -4.05 30.93
C THR A 317 30.11 -5.15 31.45
N LEU A 318 28.90 -5.21 30.93
CA LEU A 318 27.86 -6.14 31.35
C LEU A 318 27.69 -7.24 30.30
N PRO A 319 27.77 -8.54 30.65
CA PRO A 319 27.37 -9.61 29.76
C PRO A 319 25.84 -9.61 29.57
N LEU A 320 25.37 -9.35 28.34
CA LEU A 320 23.96 -9.07 28.09
C LEU A 320 23.23 -10.21 27.36
N LEU A 321 23.83 -10.73 26.29
CA LEU A 321 23.15 -11.65 25.36
C LEU A 321 24.01 -12.89 25.13
N ASP A 322 23.46 -14.06 25.42
CA ASP A 322 24.04 -15.36 25.05
C ASP A 322 23.61 -15.69 23.61
N VAL A 323 24.57 -16.08 22.77
CA VAL A 323 24.38 -16.48 21.37
C VAL A 323 24.93 -17.88 21.19
N ALA A 324 24.05 -18.86 21.02
CA ALA A 324 24.41 -20.27 20.87
C ALA A 324 24.09 -20.78 19.46
N ALA A 325 25.06 -21.43 18.83
CA ALA A 325 24.85 -22.12 17.56
C ALA A 325 24.25 -23.51 17.80
N ARG A 326 23.10 -23.81 17.21
CA ARG A 326 22.51 -25.15 17.22
C ARG A 326 22.92 -25.92 15.98
N THR A 327 23.36 -27.16 16.19
CA THR A 327 23.71 -28.11 15.12
C THR A 327 22.89 -29.38 15.26
N ASP A 328 23.01 -30.28 14.29
CA ASP A 328 22.40 -31.61 14.36
C ASP A 328 22.93 -32.43 15.58
N ALA A 329 24.11 -32.08 16.13
CA ALA A 329 24.69 -32.70 17.32
C ALA A 329 24.24 -32.06 18.65
N GLY A 330 23.46 -30.98 18.61
CA GLY A 330 23.02 -30.23 19.79
C GLY A 330 23.43 -28.76 19.77
N ALA A 331 23.15 -28.07 20.88
CA ALA A 331 23.55 -26.68 21.10
C ALA A 331 25.04 -26.59 21.47
N GLY A 332 25.78 -25.72 20.80
CA GLY A 332 27.15 -25.39 21.14
C GLY A 332 27.26 -24.46 22.35
N GLU A 333 28.48 -24.32 22.87
CA GLU A 333 28.81 -23.36 23.92
C GLU A 333 28.39 -21.93 23.53
N PRO A 334 27.64 -21.20 24.38
CA PRO A 334 27.18 -19.86 24.07
C PRO A 334 28.35 -18.87 23.99
N ARG A 335 28.19 -17.87 23.12
CA ARG A 335 29.07 -16.70 23.02
C ARG A 335 28.34 -15.49 23.56
N ILE A 336 29.05 -14.69 24.34
CA ILE A 336 28.44 -13.58 25.08
C ILE A 336 28.68 -12.29 24.33
N VAL A 337 27.62 -11.54 24.06
CA VAL A 337 27.72 -10.13 23.69
C VAL A 337 27.68 -9.29 24.96
N THR A 338 28.68 -8.43 25.11
CA THR A 338 28.80 -7.50 26.24
C THR A 338 28.34 -6.10 25.87
N ALA A 339 27.80 -5.37 26.85
CA ALA A 339 27.37 -3.99 26.68
C ALA A 339 27.84 -3.07 27.81
N GLY A 340 28.08 -1.80 27.49
CA GLY A 340 28.33 -0.73 28.46
C GLY A 340 29.48 0.20 28.07
N GLY A 341 29.87 1.07 28.99
CA GLY A 341 30.80 2.18 28.74
C GLY A 341 32.25 1.96 29.15
N ALA A 342 32.63 0.74 29.56
CA ALA A 342 34.04 0.40 29.85
C ALA A 342 34.67 -0.40 28.70
N PRO A 343 36.02 -0.40 28.58
CA PRO A 343 36.71 -1.20 27.57
C PRO A 343 36.29 -2.68 27.58
N GLY A 344 36.23 -3.29 26.40
CA GLY A 344 35.77 -4.66 26.19
C GLY A 344 34.25 -4.83 26.11
N ALA A 345 33.46 -3.77 26.26
CA ALA A 345 32.06 -3.78 25.87
C ALA A 345 31.93 -3.69 24.34
N GLN A 346 31.14 -4.60 23.75
CA GLN A 346 30.94 -4.63 22.29
C GLN A 346 29.83 -3.70 21.84
N TRP A 347 28.78 -3.55 22.65
CA TRP A 347 27.63 -2.68 22.39
C TRP A 347 27.52 -1.56 23.44
N ALA A 348 26.91 -0.45 23.04
CA ALA A 348 26.46 0.59 23.94
C ALA A 348 25.04 1.04 23.56
N ASP A 349 24.55 2.15 24.11
CA ASP A 349 23.24 2.64 23.70
C ASP A 349 23.24 3.18 22.27
N GLY A 350 22.04 3.23 21.68
CA GLY A 350 21.86 3.56 20.28
C GLY A 350 21.99 5.05 19.95
N ALA A 351 22.18 5.95 20.93
CA ALA A 351 22.28 7.38 20.64
C ALA A 351 23.54 7.70 19.81
N LEU A 352 23.39 8.56 18.80
CA LEU A 352 24.53 9.11 18.05
C LEU A 352 25.50 9.81 19.01
N ASP A 353 26.80 9.50 18.87
CA ASP A 353 27.86 10.01 19.74
C ASP A 353 27.63 9.70 21.23
N SER A 354 27.07 8.52 21.50
CA SER A 354 26.82 8.04 22.85
C SER A 354 28.06 8.15 23.76
N PRO A 355 27.94 8.71 24.97
CA PRO A 355 29.01 8.72 25.97
C PRO A 355 29.24 7.34 26.59
N LEU A 356 28.34 6.38 26.35
CA LEU A 356 28.50 4.99 26.75
C LEU A 356 29.21 4.18 25.68
N ALA A 357 29.48 4.71 24.49
CA ALA A 357 30.26 4.02 23.48
C ALA A 357 31.72 3.90 23.96
N PRO A 358 32.23 2.68 24.25
CA PRO A 358 33.59 2.52 24.70
C PRO A 358 34.57 2.78 23.54
N PRO A 359 35.82 3.19 23.82
CA PRO A 359 36.77 3.60 22.78
C PRO A 359 37.12 2.49 21.77
N ASP A 360 36.99 1.23 22.19
CA ASP A 360 37.31 0.02 21.42
C ASP A 360 36.07 -0.65 20.81
N ALA A 361 34.85 -0.11 21.02
CA ALA A 361 33.67 -0.61 20.32
C ALA A 361 33.76 -0.31 18.83
N VAL A 362 33.37 -1.30 18.02
CA VAL A 362 33.34 -1.15 16.56
C VAL A 362 31.98 -0.61 16.15
N ILE A 363 31.94 0.69 15.84
CA ILE A 363 30.76 1.35 15.31
C ILE A 363 30.62 0.97 13.84
N ALA A 364 29.59 0.21 13.52
CA ALA A 364 29.32 -0.30 12.18
C ALA A 364 28.53 0.70 11.33
N LEU A 365 27.66 1.48 11.98
CA LEU A 365 26.86 2.51 11.32
C LEU A 365 26.71 3.74 12.21
N ARG A 366 26.75 4.91 11.57
CA ARG A 366 26.37 6.20 12.13
C ARG A 366 25.30 6.83 11.25
N ASP A 367 24.07 6.85 11.73
CA ASP A 367 22.94 7.51 11.09
C ASP A 367 22.80 8.92 11.68
N VAL A 368 23.40 9.89 10.99
CA VAL A 368 23.45 11.29 11.45
C VAL A 368 22.05 11.92 11.43
N ASP A 369 21.25 11.61 10.41
CA ASP A 369 19.91 12.18 10.25
C ASP A 369 18.92 11.56 11.24
N GLY A 370 19.05 10.26 11.49
CA GLY A 370 18.25 9.53 12.48
C GLY A 370 18.73 9.67 13.92
N GLY A 371 19.88 10.30 14.16
CA GLY A 371 20.45 10.46 15.50
C GLY A 371 20.80 9.12 16.16
N ARG A 372 21.19 8.11 15.38
CA ARG A 372 21.44 6.74 15.86
C ARG A 372 22.84 6.23 15.48
N GLN A 373 23.40 5.35 16.30
CA GLN A 373 24.56 4.53 15.92
C GLN A 373 24.39 3.06 16.33
N GLU A 374 25.08 2.18 15.62
CA GLU A 374 25.02 0.73 15.82
C GLU A 374 26.42 0.12 15.87
N TYR A 375 26.54 -0.95 16.64
CA TYR A 375 27.82 -1.57 16.94
C TYR A 375 27.87 -3.01 16.43
N ARG A 376 29.06 -3.45 16.00
CA ARG A 376 29.31 -4.81 15.54
C ARG A 376 29.96 -5.64 16.64
N ALA A 377 29.27 -6.70 17.06
CA ALA A 377 29.82 -7.79 17.85
C ALA A 377 30.20 -8.96 16.93
N ARG A 378 31.49 -9.29 16.81
CA ARG A 378 31.99 -10.45 16.08
C ARG A 378 32.39 -11.54 17.07
N LEU A 379 31.71 -12.69 17.03
CA LEU A 379 31.84 -13.77 18.00
C LEU A 379 32.51 -14.98 17.34
N ALA A 380 33.73 -15.32 17.77
CA ALA A 380 34.44 -16.48 17.26
C ALA A 380 33.85 -17.80 17.78
N LEU A 381 33.57 -18.74 16.89
CA LEU A 381 33.15 -20.10 17.24
C LEU A 381 34.36 -20.94 17.67
N ALA A 382 34.13 -21.94 18.54
CA ALA A 382 35.22 -22.78 19.05
C ALA A 382 35.93 -23.58 17.94
N ALA A 383 35.15 -23.96 16.93
CA ALA A 383 35.60 -24.60 15.70
C ALA A 383 34.65 -24.19 14.56
N PRO A 384 35.06 -24.33 13.29
CA PRO A 384 34.16 -24.21 12.16
C PRO A 384 32.90 -25.05 12.37
N THR A 385 31.73 -24.42 12.25
CA THR A 385 30.44 -25.03 12.62
C THR A 385 29.41 -24.75 11.54
N THR A 386 28.58 -25.73 11.19
CA THR A 386 27.44 -25.53 10.28
C THR A 386 26.14 -25.47 11.10
N PRO A 387 25.73 -24.29 11.60
CA PRO A 387 24.52 -24.16 12.38
C PRO A 387 23.25 -24.41 11.56
N ARG A 388 22.23 -24.96 12.20
CA ARG A 388 20.84 -25.04 11.72
C ARG A 388 20.00 -23.88 12.20
N ALA A 389 20.33 -23.35 13.38
CA ALA A 389 19.70 -22.20 13.99
C ALA A 389 20.67 -21.55 14.97
N LEU A 390 20.40 -20.29 15.31
CA LEU A 390 21.06 -19.58 16.40
C LEU A 390 20.02 -19.28 17.49
N GLU A 391 20.36 -19.56 18.74
CA GLU A 391 19.57 -19.15 19.90
C GLU A 391 20.20 -17.91 20.53
N LEU A 392 19.44 -16.82 20.55
CA LEU A 392 19.80 -15.56 21.18
C LEU A 392 18.98 -15.46 22.47
N ALA A 393 19.63 -15.37 23.62
CA ALA A 393 18.98 -15.35 24.92
C ALA A 393 19.54 -14.22 25.79
N LEU A 394 18.65 -13.38 26.31
CA LEU A 394 19.04 -12.42 27.34
C LEU A 394 19.50 -13.15 28.59
N ARG A 395 20.63 -12.74 29.15
CA ARG A 395 21.12 -13.31 30.40
C ARG A 395 20.23 -12.84 31.55
N PRO A 396 19.79 -13.74 32.44
CA PRO A 396 19.01 -13.39 33.62
C PRO A 396 19.92 -12.77 34.68
N ASP A 397 20.36 -11.53 34.44
CA ASP A 397 21.14 -10.73 35.37
C ASP A 397 20.27 -9.58 35.90
N ALA A 398 20.25 -9.37 37.22
CA ALA A 398 19.56 -8.25 37.82
C ALA A 398 20.09 -6.89 37.32
N ALA A 399 21.38 -6.82 36.94
CA ALA A 399 21.96 -5.63 36.32
C ALA A 399 21.49 -5.39 34.88
N ALA A 400 20.93 -6.41 34.22
CA ALA A 400 20.29 -6.30 32.90
C ALA A 400 18.78 -5.98 32.98
N ALA A 401 18.22 -5.85 34.19
CA ALA A 401 16.81 -5.56 34.38
C ALA A 401 16.44 -4.19 33.79
N GLY A 402 15.44 -4.18 32.88
CA GLY A 402 15.00 -2.96 32.20
C GLY A 402 15.86 -2.55 31.01
N LEU A 403 16.86 -3.36 30.62
CA LEU A 403 17.56 -3.25 29.35
C LEU A 403 16.90 -4.14 28.29
N THR A 404 16.96 -3.67 27.06
CA THR A 404 16.48 -4.35 25.85
C THR A 404 17.65 -4.51 24.89
N ALA A 405 17.94 -5.73 24.47
CA ALA A 405 18.91 -5.98 23.41
C ALA A 405 18.22 -5.76 22.06
N VAL A 406 18.72 -4.80 21.27
CA VAL A 406 18.22 -4.52 19.93
C VAL A 406 19.19 -5.10 18.91
N VAL A 407 18.78 -6.16 18.24
CA VAL A 407 19.54 -6.86 17.21
C VAL A 407 19.00 -6.42 15.84
N GLN A 408 19.79 -5.69 15.07
CA GLN A 408 19.40 -5.20 13.75
C GLN A 408 19.77 -6.17 12.63
N ALA A 409 20.88 -6.91 12.77
CA ALA A 409 21.31 -7.91 11.79
C ALA A 409 22.07 -9.05 12.48
N VAL A 410 21.99 -10.24 11.89
CA VAL A 410 22.82 -11.39 12.25
C VAL A 410 23.38 -12.00 10.97
N THR A 411 24.70 -12.19 10.92
CA THR A 411 25.38 -12.73 9.75
C THR A 411 26.36 -13.82 10.18
N LEU A 412 26.28 -14.99 9.55
CA LEU A 412 27.32 -16.01 9.67
C LEU A 412 28.52 -15.62 8.80
N TYR A 413 29.72 -15.77 9.32
CA TYR A 413 30.94 -15.37 8.62
C TYR A 413 32.02 -16.47 8.67
N ASP A 414 32.62 -16.75 7.52
CA ASP A 414 33.79 -17.62 7.40
C ASP A 414 35.04 -16.79 7.08
N ALA A 415 35.84 -16.52 8.12
CA ALA A 415 37.07 -15.75 8.02
C ALA A 415 38.14 -16.40 7.14
N ARG A 416 38.03 -17.72 6.85
CA ARG A 416 38.98 -18.42 5.97
C ARG A 416 38.76 -18.07 4.50
N THR A 417 37.50 -17.83 4.13
CA THR A 417 37.08 -17.61 2.74
C THR A 417 36.60 -16.18 2.48
N GLY A 418 36.29 -15.42 3.53
CA GLY A 418 35.61 -14.12 3.45
C GLY A 418 34.12 -14.24 3.12
N MET A 419 33.58 -15.46 3.01
CA MET A 419 32.18 -15.69 2.68
C MET A 419 31.28 -15.43 3.89
N PHE A 420 30.03 -15.08 3.61
CA PHE A 420 29.04 -14.79 4.64
C PHE A 420 27.64 -15.27 4.22
N ALA A 421 26.77 -15.44 5.22
CA ALA A 421 25.34 -15.68 5.05
C ALA A 421 24.54 -14.82 6.03
N ALA A 422 23.81 -13.82 5.50
CA ALA A 422 22.91 -13.01 6.30
C ALA A 422 21.69 -13.81 6.73
N LEU A 423 21.28 -13.65 7.98
CA LEU A 423 20.13 -14.29 8.60
C LEU A 423 19.10 -13.23 9.01
N LEU A 424 17.89 -13.67 9.34
CA LEU A 424 16.75 -12.78 9.64
C LEU A 424 16.37 -12.88 11.13
N PRO A 425 16.94 -12.04 12.02
CA PRO A 425 16.61 -12.05 13.43
C PRO A 425 15.26 -11.36 13.67
N SER A 426 14.16 -12.04 13.39
CA SER A 426 12.81 -11.46 13.47
C SER A 426 12.11 -11.73 14.79
N ASP A 427 11.73 -10.66 15.51
CA ASP A 427 10.75 -10.75 16.60
C ASP A 427 9.29 -10.58 16.13
N ARG A 428 9.05 -10.44 14.83
CA ARG A 428 7.72 -10.08 14.27
C ARG A 428 7.07 -11.22 13.49
N GLY A 429 7.52 -12.45 13.68
CA GLY A 429 7.09 -13.62 12.92
C GLY A 429 8.24 -14.21 12.10
N ARG A 430 8.05 -15.36 11.47
CA ARG A 430 9.09 -15.98 10.64
C ARG A 430 9.02 -15.47 9.21
N PHE A 431 10.20 -15.08 8.70
CA PHE A 431 10.33 -14.57 7.34
C PHE A 431 11.40 -15.34 6.59
N THR A 432 11.15 -15.50 5.30
CA THR A 432 12.11 -16.05 4.34
C THR A 432 12.35 -15.05 3.23
N LEU A 433 13.62 -14.76 2.91
CA LEU A 433 13.98 -13.98 1.72
C LEU A 433 13.75 -14.85 0.47
N VAL A 434 12.69 -14.55 -0.29
CA VAL A 434 12.28 -15.36 -1.45
C VAL A 434 12.73 -14.75 -2.78
N HIS A 435 13.03 -13.46 -2.80
CA HIS A 435 13.59 -12.77 -3.96
C HIS A 435 14.55 -11.68 -3.54
N SER A 436 15.69 -11.60 -4.21
CA SER A 436 16.66 -10.51 -4.06
C SER A 436 17.17 -10.12 -5.44
N GLY A 437 16.64 -9.02 -5.97
CA GLY A 437 17.02 -8.40 -7.24
C GLY A 437 17.24 -6.92 -7.03
N ASP A 438 16.51 -6.08 -7.78
CA ASP A 438 16.52 -4.62 -7.59
C ASP A 438 15.93 -4.23 -6.22
N VAL A 439 14.91 -4.97 -5.78
CA VAL A 439 14.33 -4.93 -4.44
C VAL A 439 14.38 -6.32 -3.81
N LYS A 440 14.18 -6.39 -2.50
CA LYS A 440 14.01 -7.65 -1.77
C LYS A 440 12.54 -7.93 -1.55
N VAL A 441 12.18 -9.21 -1.59
CA VAL A 441 10.86 -9.70 -1.21
C VAL A 441 11.03 -10.75 -0.13
N TYR A 442 10.42 -10.49 1.03
CA TYR A 442 10.32 -11.43 2.13
C TYR A 442 8.94 -12.06 2.13
N ALA A 443 8.87 -13.39 2.22
CA ALA A 443 7.65 -14.10 2.52
C ALA A 443 7.48 -14.20 4.04
N TYR A 444 6.29 -13.89 4.53
CA TYR A 444 5.88 -14.13 5.90
C TYR A 444 5.30 -15.54 6.01
N ASP A 445 6.01 -16.43 6.70
CA ASP A 445 5.75 -17.86 6.69
C ASP A 445 4.57 -18.26 7.59
N ASP A 446 4.19 -17.39 8.53
CA ASP A 446 3.11 -17.66 9.49
C ASP A 446 1.78 -16.93 9.11
N VAL A 447 1.67 -16.45 7.87
CA VAL A 447 0.51 -15.68 7.38
C VAL A 447 -0.81 -16.41 7.61
N GLN A 448 -1.77 -15.71 8.20
CA GLN A 448 -3.12 -16.27 8.37
C GLN A 448 -3.92 -16.27 7.06
N PRO A 449 -4.83 -17.24 6.87
CA PRO A 449 -5.72 -17.29 5.71
C PRO A 449 -6.60 -16.03 5.60
N ARG A 450 -6.90 -15.63 4.36
CA ARG A 450 -7.76 -14.48 4.05
C ARG A 450 -9.20 -14.61 4.56
N ALA A 451 -9.66 -15.83 4.84
CA ALA A 451 -10.92 -16.11 5.50
C ALA A 451 -10.64 -16.90 6.78
N SER A 452 -11.20 -16.47 7.92
CA SER A 452 -10.92 -17.05 9.24
C SER A 452 -12.18 -17.13 10.09
N LEU A 453 -12.20 -18.04 11.07
CA LEU A 453 -13.29 -18.19 12.02
C LEU A 453 -12.88 -17.64 13.38
N ALA A 454 -13.78 -16.87 14.01
CA ALA A 454 -13.66 -16.43 15.39
C ALA A 454 -14.85 -16.95 16.22
N TYR A 455 -14.55 -17.36 17.45
CA TYR A 455 -15.54 -17.90 18.40
C TYR A 455 -15.77 -16.96 19.59
N ALA A 456 -14.98 -15.89 19.66
CA ALA A 456 -15.14 -14.79 20.58
C ALA A 456 -15.15 -13.46 19.83
N TRP A 457 -15.87 -12.45 20.33
CA TRP A 457 -15.94 -11.13 19.70
C TRP A 457 -16.39 -10.05 20.68
N THR A 458 -16.01 -8.80 20.40
CA THR A 458 -16.44 -7.63 21.17
C THR A 458 -17.32 -6.73 20.30
N PRO A 459 -18.60 -6.48 20.65
CA PRO A 459 -19.36 -5.42 20.02
C PRO A 459 -18.76 -4.05 20.39
N VAL A 460 -18.62 -3.16 19.41
CA VAL A 460 -18.12 -1.80 19.58
C VAL A 460 -19.04 -0.80 18.90
N ASP A 461 -19.19 0.37 19.50
CA ASP A 461 -20.21 1.34 19.08
C ASP A 461 -19.76 2.26 17.94
N SER A 462 -18.50 2.20 17.50
CA SER A 462 -18.01 3.01 16.39
C SER A 462 -16.74 2.46 15.76
N VAL A 463 -16.41 2.96 14.56
CA VAL A 463 -15.16 2.66 13.87
C VAL A 463 -13.92 3.10 14.67
N ASP A 464 -14.01 4.22 15.39
CA ASP A 464 -12.89 4.73 16.20
C ASP A 464 -12.70 3.86 17.45
N ALA A 465 -13.79 3.35 18.04
CA ALA A 465 -13.72 2.37 19.12
C ALA A 465 -13.11 1.03 18.67
N ALA A 466 -13.45 0.56 17.46
CA ALA A 466 -12.83 -0.62 16.86
C ALA A 466 -11.32 -0.42 16.65
N ALA A 467 -10.90 0.73 16.11
CA ALA A 467 -9.49 1.05 15.91
C ALA A 467 -8.73 1.14 17.25
N ALA A 468 -9.32 1.77 18.27
CA ALA A 468 -8.71 1.85 19.60
C ALA A 468 -8.59 0.47 20.27
N TYR A 469 -9.61 -0.38 20.12
CA TYR A 469 -9.62 -1.75 20.64
C TYR A 469 -8.49 -2.61 20.05
N LEU A 470 -8.26 -2.49 18.75
CA LEU A 470 -7.15 -3.15 18.04
C LEU A 470 -5.80 -2.50 18.33
N GLY A 471 -5.74 -1.18 18.48
CA GLY A 471 -4.50 -0.47 18.82
C GLY A 471 -3.96 -0.85 20.20
N ALA A 472 -4.84 -1.21 21.14
CA ALA A 472 -4.45 -1.70 22.46
C ALA A 472 -3.81 -3.09 22.41
N ASP A 473 -4.27 -3.96 21.51
CA ASP A 473 -3.72 -5.30 21.29
C ASP A 473 -4.12 -5.82 19.89
N PRO A 474 -3.22 -5.69 18.90
CA PRO A 474 -3.49 -6.15 17.54
C PRO A 474 -3.75 -7.65 17.42
N ALA A 475 -3.30 -8.48 18.38
CA ALA A 475 -3.55 -9.92 18.37
C ALA A 475 -5.02 -10.27 18.54
N ARG A 476 -5.83 -9.36 19.11
CA ARG A 476 -7.29 -9.51 19.22
C ARG A 476 -7.97 -9.64 17.87
N ALA A 477 -7.42 -9.02 16.82
CA ALA A 477 -8.05 -9.03 15.50
C ALA A 477 -8.33 -10.46 14.99
N ARG A 478 -7.50 -11.42 15.40
CA ARG A 478 -7.59 -12.83 15.03
C ARG A 478 -8.65 -13.60 15.82
N ASN A 479 -8.50 -13.64 17.15
CA ASN A 479 -9.27 -14.55 17.99
C ASN A 479 -10.46 -13.88 18.68
N HIS A 480 -10.47 -12.55 18.71
CA HIS A 480 -11.46 -11.75 19.42
C HIS A 480 -11.82 -10.46 18.63
N PRO A 481 -12.27 -10.59 17.36
CA PRO A 481 -12.56 -9.44 16.51
C PRO A 481 -13.56 -8.46 17.14
N ALA A 482 -13.36 -7.18 16.84
CA ALA A 482 -14.35 -6.15 17.14
C ALA A 482 -15.44 -6.14 16.07
N ILE A 483 -16.71 -6.12 16.48
CA ILE A 483 -17.88 -6.02 15.59
C ILE A 483 -18.52 -4.65 15.78
N GLU A 484 -18.61 -3.86 14.72
CA GLU A 484 -19.21 -2.53 14.79
C GLU A 484 -20.74 -2.61 14.75
N THR A 485 -21.40 -2.10 15.79
CA THR A 485 -22.85 -2.22 15.99
C THR A 485 -23.65 -1.17 15.23
N GLU A 486 -23.07 -0.02 14.83
CA GLU A 486 -23.76 1.05 14.09
C GLU A 486 -24.39 0.57 12.78
N ARG A 487 -23.79 -0.46 12.15
CA ARG A 487 -24.29 -1.09 10.91
C ARG A 487 -25.03 -2.40 11.14
N ALA A 488 -24.93 -2.98 12.33
CA ALA A 488 -25.74 -4.13 12.69
C ALA A 488 -27.18 -3.64 12.91
N ALA A 489 -28.12 -4.14 12.10
CA ALA A 489 -29.52 -3.71 12.13
C ALA A 489 -30.24 -4.21 13.41
N GLY A 490 -29.87 -3.67 14.58
CA GLY A 490 -30.62 -3.79 15.82
C GLY A 490 -30.38 -5.05 16.67
N GLU A 491 -29.57 -6.02 16.22
CA GLU A 491 -29.11 -7.10 17.10
C GLU A 491 -27.83 -6.68 17.81
N VAL A 492 -27.97 -6.24 19.07
CA VAL A 492 -26.84 -6.21 20.00
C VAL A 492 -26.44 -7.66 20.24
N LEU A 493 -25.43 -8.12 19.53
CA LEU A 493 -24.91 -9.46 19.68
C LEU A 493 -24.20 -9.52 21.03
N PRO A 494 -24.56 -10.46 21.93
CA PRO A 494 -23.79 -10.65 23.14
C PRO A 494 -22.35 -10.99 22.77
N PRO A 495 -21.35 -10.58 23.57
CA PRO A 495 -19.98 -10.99 23.33
C PRO A 495 -19.91 -12.53 23.32
N GLY A 496 -19.29 -13.08 22.29
CA GLY A 496 -18.88 -14.49 22.31
C GLY A 496 -17.64 -14.63 23.18
N ASP A 497 -17.59 -15.64 24.03
CA ASP A 497 -16.44 -16.04 24.84
C ASP A 497 -16.02 -17.50 24.57
N GLY A 498 -16.51 -18.07 23.47
CA GLY A 498 -16.28 -19.45 23.09
C GLY A 498 -14.88 -19.69 22.54
N GLN A 499 -14.39 -20.91 22.73
CA GLN A 499 -13.31 -21.48 21.92
C GLN A 499 -13.92 -22.50 20.97
N GLY A 500 -13.50 -22.58 19.71
CA GLY A 500 -13.98 -23.60 18.79
C GLY A 500 -12.93 -23.96 17.76
N GLU A 501 -13.20 -25.01 17.01
CA GLU A 501 -12.34 -25.49 15.94
C GLU A 501 -13.12 -25.61 14.65
N GLY A 502 -12.50 -25.14 13.57
CA GLY A 502 -13.12 -25.13 12.26
C GLY A 502 -12.17 -24.61 11.20
N THR A 503 -12.61 -24.68 9.95
CA THR A 503 -11.86 -24.21 8.79
C THR A 503 -12.75 -23.32 7.94
N ALA A 504 -12.14 -22.28 7.35
CA ALA A 504 -12.76 -21.44 6.34
C ALA A 504 -11.84 -21.38 5.13
N ARG A 505 -12.34 -21.80 3.97
CA ARG A 505 -11.56 -21.88 2.73
C ARG A 505 -12.31 -21.19 1.60
N ILE A 506 -11.67 -20.19 0.99
CA ILE A 506 -12.17 -19.57 -0.23
C ILE A 506 -12.13 -20.63 -1.35
N THR A 507 -13.27 -20.90 -1.99
CA THR A 507 -13.40 -21.90 -3.08
C THR A 507 -13.62 -21.25 -4.44
N ALA A 508 -14.09 -20.01 -4.48
CA ALA A 508 -14.14 -19.18 -5.67
C ALA A 508 -13.94 -17.71 -5.29
N TYR A 509 -13.22 -16.96 -6.14
CA TYR A 509 -12.95 -15.55 -5.89
C TYR A 509 -12.96 -14.76 -7.20
N ALA A 510 -13.86 -13.78 -7.28
CA ALA A 510 -14.01 -12.80 -8.34
C ALA A 510 -14.24 -11.41 -7.72
N PRO A 511 -13.99 -10.31 -8.46
CA PRO A 511 -14.18 -8.96 -7.93
C PRO A 511 -15.59 -8.71 -7.38
N GLU A 512 -16.61 -9.32 -8.00
CA GLU A 512 -18.02 -9.14 -7.63
C GLU A 512 -18.60 -10.30 -6.80
N ALA A 513 -17.84 -11.38 -6.57
CA ALA A 513 -18.34 -12.55 -5.85
C ALA A 513 -17.23 -13.36 -5.17
N VAL A 514 -17.45 -13.75 -3.91
CA VAL A 514 -16.53 -14.60 -3.15
C VAL A 514 -17.32 -15.73 -2.50
N THR A 515 -16.90 -16.98 -2.71
CA THR A 515 -17.50 -18.16 -2.08
C THR A 515 -16.52 -18.76 -1.10
N VAL A 516 -16.99 -19.00 0.13
CA VAL A 516 -16.21 -19.57 1.23
C VAL A 516 -16.89 -20.84 1.72
N ALA A 517 -16.19 -21.97 1.67
CA ALA A 517 -16.59 -23.19 2.35
C ALA A 517 -16.17 -23.10 3.82
N VAL A 518 -17.10 -23.34 4.74
CA VAL A 518 -16.90 -23.29 6.18
C VAL A 518 -17.25 -24.64 6.78
N GLU A 519 -16.40 -25.15 7.65
CA GLU A 519 -16.69 -26.28 8.53
C GLU A 519 -16.39 -25.85 9.96
N SER A 520 -17.37 -25.93 10.86
CA SER A 520 -17.24 -25.42 12.23
C SER A 520 -17.91 -26.36 13.23
N ASP A 521 -17.27 -26.63 14.36
CA ASP A 521 -17.82 -27.49 15.42
C ASP A 521 -18.96 -26.82 16.21
N ARG A 522 -19.03 -25.48 16.15
CA ARG A 522 -20.02 -24.65 16.85
C ARG A 522 -20.34 -23.38 16.03
N PRO A 523 -21.34 -22.58 16.42
CA PRO A 523 -21.58 -21.29 15.78
C PRO A 523 -20.33 -20.40 15.86
N ALA A 524 -19.99 -19.75 14.75
CA ALA A 524 -18.78 -18.95 14.61
C ALA A 524 -19.05 -17.66 13.82
N LEU A 525 -18.19 -16.66 14.01
CA LEU A 525 -18.09 -15.51 13.13
C LEU A 525 -17.06 -15.82 12.04
N LEU A 526 -17.51 -15.94 10.79
CA LEU A 526 -16.63 -15.91 9.63
C LEU A 526 -16.17 -14.48 9.38
N VAL A 527 -14.87 -14.24 9.43
CA VAL A 527 -14.23 -12.97 9.05
C VAL A 527 -13.52 -13.17 7.71
N LEU A 528 -13.97 -12.45 6.69
CA LEU A 528 -13.29 -12.32 5.41
C LEU A 528 -12.50 -11.02 5.41
N HIS A 529 -11.17 -11.12 5.30
CA HIS A 529 -10.20 -10.01 5.32
C HIS A 529 -10.21 -9.20 4.01
N ASP A 530 -11.41 -8.87 3.54
CA ASP A 530 -11.71 -7.96 2.44
C ASP A 530 -12.54 -6.78 2.93
N SER A 531 -12.40 -5.64 2.25
CA SER A 531 -13.10 -4.41 2.60
C SER A 531 -14.63 -4.55 2.57
N ASP A 532 -15.28 -4.16 3.67
CA ASP A 532 -16.71 -3.94 3.77
C ASP A 532 -17.09 -2.62 3.10
N TYR A 533 -17.88 -2.73 2.02
CA TYR A 533 -18.34 -1.60 1.24
C TYR A 533 -19.85 -1.73 0.93
N PRO A 534 -20.62 -0.62 0.99
CA PRO A 534 -22.05 -0.67 0.70
C PRO A 534 -22.36 -1.27 -0.68
N GLY A 535 -23.22 -2.30 -0.71
CA GLY A 535 -23.63 -3.01 -1.93
C GLY A 535 -23.26 -4.49 -1.94
N TRP A 536 -22.40 -4.94 -1.03
CA TRP A 536 -22.21 -6.36 -0.75
C TRP A 536 -23.43 -6.97 -0.04
N GLN A 537 -23.74 -8.20 -0.39
CA GLN A 537 -24.77 -9.03 0.23
C GLN A 537 -24.15 -10.39 0.55
N ALA A 538 -24.60 -11.05 1.61
CA ALA A 538 -24.14 -12.38 1.99
C ALA A 538 -25.29 -13.38 2.10
N THR A 539 -25.01 -14.64 1.78
CA THR A 539 -25.89 -15.77 2.05
C THR A 539 -25.12 -16.89 2.74
N VAL A 540 -25.82 -17.66 3.59
CA VAL A 540 -25.34 -18.95 4.14
C VAL A 540 -26.28 -20.02 3.60
N ASP A 541 -25.75 -20.95 2.81
CA ASP A 541 -26.51 -21.99 2.11
C ASP A 541 -27.70 -21.44 1.30
N GLY A 542 -27.50 -20.25 0.69
CA GLY A 542 -28.51 -19.55 -0.10
C GLY A 542 -29.49 -18.70 0.71
N ALA A 543 -29.51 -18.79 2.05
CA ALA A 543 -30.33 -17.94 2.89
C ALA A 543 -29.63 -16.58 3.16
N PRO A 544 -30.29 -15.43 2.92
CA PRO A 544 -29.69 -14.11 3.17
C PRO A 544 -29.35 -13.88 4.65
N VAL A 545 -28.16 -13.35 4.90
CA VAL A 545 -27.67 -12.99 6.24
C VAL A 545 -27.07 -11.58 6.23
N PRO A 546 -27.13 -10.84 7.36
CA PRO A 546 -26.50 -9.53 7.44
C PRO A 546 -24.98 -9.66 7.41
N ILE A 547 -24.33 -8.74 6.68
CA ILE A 547 -22.88 -8.54 6.77
C ILE A 547 -22.62 -7.57 7.92
N LEU A 548 -21.69 -7.94 8.79
CA LEU A 548 -21.21 -7.15 9.91
C LEU A 548 -19.87 -6.53 9.54
N THR A 549 -19.62 -5.28 9.93
CA THR A 549 -18.27 -4.72 9.79
C THR A 549 -17.42 -5.17 10.97
N THR A 550 -16.27 -5.76 10.67
CA THR A 550 -15.35 -6.35 11.65
C THR A 550 -13.99 -5.68 11.57
N ASN A 551 -13.35 -5.45 12.72
CA ASN A 551 -11.98 -4.93 12.79
C ASN A 551 -11.75 -3.71 11.88
N VAL A 552 -12.63 -2.70 11.95
CA VAL A 552 -12.58 -1.42 11.21
C VAL A 552 -12.96 -1.53 9.72
N LEU A 553 -12.52 -2.56 9.01
CA LEU A 553 -12.58 -2.61 7.54
C LEU A 553 -13.25 -3.86 6.99
N PHE A 554 -13.31 -4.97 7.71
CA PHE A 554 -13.50 -6.30 7.12
C PHE A 554 -14.94 -6.79 7.19
N ARG A 555 -15.28 -7.81 6.38
CA ARG A 555 -16.64 -8.38 6.32
C ARG A 555 -16.77 -9.56 7.27
N GLY A 556 -17.76 -9.52 8.13
CA GLY A 556 -18.13 -10.59 9.07
C GLY A 556 -19.51 -11.18 8.78
N VAL A 557 -19.67 -12.49 8.93
CA VAL A 557 -20.96 -13.21 8.83
C VAL A 557 -21.02 -14.29 9.91
N PHE A 558 -22.13 -14.40 10.64
CA PHE A 558 -22.34 -15.54 11.53
C PHE A 558 -22.70 -16.79 10.74
N VAL A 559 -22.03 -17.89 11.08
CA VAL A 559 -22.24 -19.20 10.47
C VAL A 559 -22.64 -20.17 11.59
N PRO A 560 -23.70 -20.98 11.40
CA PRO A 560 -24.06 -22.03 12.34
C PRO A 560 -22.97 -23.12 12.47
N ALA A 561 -23.14 -24.02 13.43
CA ALA A 561 -22.32 -25.23 13.53
C ALA A 561 -22.60 -26.17 12.36
N GLY A 562 -21.55 -26.77 11.79
CA GLY A 562 -21.64 -27.70 10.67
C GLY A 562 -20.84 -27.25 9.45
N ALA A 563 -21.13 -27.88 8.32
CA ALA A 563 -20.56 -27.55 7.01
C ALA A 563 -21.52 -26.64 6.25
N HIS A 564 -21.03 -25.47 5.83
CA HIS A 564 -21.83 -24.42 5.20
C HIS A 564 -21.07 -23.79 4.04
N THR A 565 -21.82 -23.25 3.08
CA THR A 565 -21.29 -22.41 2.00
C THR A 565 -21.75 -20.97 2.20
N VAL A 566 -20.78 -20.08 2.40
CA VAL A 566 -21.03 -18.63 2.50
C VAL A 566 -20.70 -17.96 1.17
N GLU A 567 -21.65 -17.23 0.61
CA GLU A 567 -21.45 -16.49 -0.62
C GLU A 567 -21.60 -14.99 -0.37
N PHE A 568 -20.57 -14.23 -0.73
CA PHE A 568 -20.61 -12.77 -0.80
C PHE A 568 -20.80 -12.36 -2.26
N ARG A 569 -21.78 -11.49 -2.54
CA ARG A 569 -22.02 -10.95 -3.88
C ARG A 569 -22.17 -9.43 -3.85
N PHE A 570 -21.46 -8.75 -4.75
CA PHE A 570 -21.58 -7.31 -4.92
C PHE A 570 -22.74 -6.99 -5.88
N ALA A 571 -23.82 -6.47 -5.33
CA ALA A 571 -25.04 -6.15 -6.06
C ALA A 571 -25.59 -4.77 -5.64
N PRO A 572 -24.90 -3.67 -6.02
CA PRO A 572 -25.30 -2.31 -5.63
C PRO A 572 -26.61 -1.90 -6.33
N THR A 573 -27.54 -1.33 -5.56
CA THR A 573 -28.82 -0.83 -6.08
C THR A 573 -28.65 0.33 -7.07
N THR A 574 -27.56 1.09 -6.94
CA THR A 574 -27.23 2.24 -7.79
C THR A 574 -27.00 1.85 -9.25
N TRP A 575 -26.40 0.68 -9.51
CA TRP A 575 -26.18 0.20 -10.88
C TRP A 575 -27.51 -0.11 -11.58
N ALA A 576 -28.40 -0.85 -10.90
CA ALA A 576 -29.72 -1.17 -11.42
C ALA A 576 -30.56 0.10 -11.66
N ASN A 577 -30.50 1.06 -10.74
CA ASN A 577 -31.18 2.35 -10.89
C ASN A 577 -30.60 3.17 -12.06
N GLY A 578 -29.27 3.21 -12.19
CA GLY A 578 -28.59 3.88 -13.31
C GLY A 578 -29.01 3.31 -14.66
N LEU A 579 -29.04 1.98 -14.79
CA LEU A 579 -29.49 1.30 -16.02
C LEU A 579 -30.94 1.65 -16.35
N ARG A 580 -31.85 1.62 -15.37
CA ARG A 580 -33.27 2.00 -15.57
C ARG A 580 -33.40 3.44 -16.06
N VAL A 581 -32.66 4.38 -15.46
CA VAL A 581 -32.67 5.80 -15.86
C VAL A 581 -32.11 5.98 -17.27
N SER A 582 -31.00 5.31 -17.61
CA SER A 582 -30.41 5.37 -18.95
C SER A 582 -31.36 4.81 -20.02
N LEU A 583 -32.03 3.69 -19.74
CA LEU A 583 -33.02 3.10 -20.65
C LEU A 583 -34.23 4.02 -20.84
N ALA A 584 -34.72 4.65 -19.76
CA ALA A 584 -35.82 5.62 -19.84
C ALA A 584 -35.41 6.86 -20.65
N ALA A 585 -34.20 7.39 -20.44
CA ALA A 585 -33.68 8.53 -21.19
C ALA A 585 -33.49 8.20 -22.68
N LEU A 586 -33.00 7.00 -23.00
CA LEU A 586 -32.88 6.53 -24.38
C LEU A 586 -34.25 6.39 -25.05
N ALA A 587 -35.23 5.81 -24.37
CA ALA A 587 -36.59 5.70 -24.87
C ALA A 587 -37.21 7.09 -25.16
N LEU A 588 -37.00 8.05 -24.24
CA LEU A 588 -37.45 9.44 -24.43
C LEU A 588 -36.75 10.11 -25.62
N LEU A 589 -35.44 9.91 -25.78
CA LEU A 589 -34.68 10.45 -26.90
C LEU A 589 -35.20 9.91 -28.23
N LEU A 590 -35.40 8.60 -28.33
CA LEU A 590 -35.95 7.95 -29.53
C LEU A 590 -37.36 8.46 -29.83
N LEU A 591 -38.20 8.67 -28.81
CA LEU A 591 -39.52 9.26 -28.96
C LEU A 591 -39.46 10.68 -29.52
N VAL A 592 -38.57 11.54 -29.00
CA VAL A 592 -38.39 12.91 -29.50
C VAL A 592 -37.89 12.92 -30.94
N ILE A 593 -36.98 12.03 -31.31
CA ILE A 593 -36.49 11.88 -32.69
C ILE A 593 -37.66 11.45 -33.61
N ALA A 594 -38.43 10.44 -33.21
CA ALA A 594 -39.59 9.96 -33.96
C ALA A 594 -40.63 11.08 -34.17
N LEU A 595 -40.97 11.84 -33.12
CA LEU A 595 -41.91 12.97 -33.21
C LEU A 595 -41.34 14.18 -33.98
N GLY A 596 -40.01 14.38 -33.98
CA GLY A 596 -39.35 15.43 -34.74
C GLY A 596 -39.29 15.13 -36.24
N THR A 597 -39.05 13.86 -36.59
CA THR A 597 -39.04 13.41 -38.00
C THR A 597 -40.42 13.44 -38.63
N THR A 598 -41.48 13.08 -37.89
CA THR A 598 -42.87 13.19 -38.40
C THR A 598 -43.27 14.63 -38.68
N ARG A 599 -42.85 15.60 -37.85
CA ARG A 599 -43.09 17.04 -38.10
C ARG A 599 -42.31 17.59 -39.30
N LEU A 600 -41.09 17.12 -39.54
CA LEU A 600 -40.28 17.51 -40.71
C LEU A 600 -40.81 16.90 -42.01
N LEU A 601 -41.37 15.70 -41.94
CA LEU A 601 -42.04 15.05 -43.07
C LEU A 601 -43.39 15.72 -43.38
N SER A 602 -44.18 16.09 -42.35
CA SER A 602 -45.45 16.79 -42.54
C SER A 602 -45.29 18.23 -43.03
N SER A 603 -44.17 18.90 -42.74
CA SER A 603 -43.90 20.27 -43.23
C SER A 603 -43.38 20.30 -44.68
N ARG A 604 -42.99 19.15 -45.25
CA ARG A 604 -42.60 19.03 -46.67
C ARG A 604 -43.77 18.67 -47.59
N SER A 605 -44.92 18.32 -47.03
CA SER A 605 -46.13 17.92 -47.75
C SER A 605 -47.22 19.00 -47.78
N ALA A 606 -46.90 20.26 -47.47
CA ALA A 606 -47.78 21.39 -47.75
C ALA A 606 -47.33 22.06 -49.06
N PRO A 607 -48.17 22.10 -50.12
CA PRO A 607 -47.84 22.67 -51.42
C PRO A 607 -47.65 24.19 -51.40
#